data_AF-A0A1Z5RIS8-F1
#
_entry.id   AF-A0A1Z5RIS8-F1
#
_cell.length_a   1.000
_cell.length_b   1.000
_cell.length_c   1.000
_cell.angle_alpha   90.00
_cell.angle_beta   90.00
_cell.angle_gamma   90.00
#
_symmetry.space_group_name_H-M   'P 1'
#
loop_
_entity.id
_entity.type
_entity.pdbx_description
1 polymer ?
#
loop_
_entity_poly.entity_id
_entity_poly.type
_entity_poly.pdbx_seq_one_letter_code
_entity_poly.pdbx_strand_id
1 'polypeptide(L)'
;MLDLSDGHQASMLLERFLCQPVKSVVRRAKLSLYNKVAESLGHVVLGWHPVPTDNSDLGESALETEPVIEQVLVTKISRSEVEFEQQVITFRYSCKSAHVIAFNFESI
;
A
#
# COMPACT_ATOMS: atom_id res chain seq x y z
N MET A 1 -0.40 21.15 7.02
CA MET A 1 -0.15 21.47 5.60
C MET A 1 1.31 21.14 5.37
N LEU A 2 1.59 19.97 4.80
CA LEU A 2 2.97 19.62 4.47
C LEU A 2 3.37 20.51 3.29
N ASP A 3 4.37 21.35 3.53
CA ASP A 3 4.88 22.31 2.57
C ASP A 3 5.51 21.54 1.40
N LEU A 4 4.89 21.61 0.22
CA LEU A 4 5.36 20.99 -1.01
C LEU A 4 6.35 21.92 -1.78
N SER A 5 6.88 22.96 -1.12
CA SER A 5 7.79 23.95 -1.70
C SER A 5 9.19 23.42 -2.05
N ASP A 6 9.59 22.26 -1.53
CA ASP A 6 10.85 21.63 -1.97
C ASP A 6 10.56 20.70 -3.14
N GLY A 7 10.74 21.25 -4.35
CA GLY A 7 10.45 20.64 -5.66
C GLY A 7 11.28 19.41 -6.03
N HIS A 8 11.60 18.52 -5.09
CA HIS A 8 12.24 17.24 -5.33
C HIS A 8 11.68 16.18 -4.38
N GLN A 9 11.30 15.01 -4.91
CA GLN A 9 11.18 13.70 -4.23
C GLN A 9 9.82 13.19 -3.71
N ALA A 10 8.70 13.92 -3.86
CA ALA A 10 7.39 13.28 -3.66
C ALA A 10 6.98 12.53 -4.94
N SER A 11 7.62 11.41 -5.26
CA SER A 11 6.99 10.48 -6.20
C SER A 11 5.83 9.84 -5.48
N MET A 12 4.67 10.40 -5.71
CA MET A 12 3.41 9.68 -5.61
C MET A 12 3.65 8.30 -6.23
N LEU A 13 3.58 7.23 -5.42
CA LEU A 13 3.38 5.90 -5.96
C LEU A 13 1.94 5.88 -6.50
N LEU A 14 1.75 6.47 -7.68
CA LEU A 14 0.76 6.01 -8.65
C LEU A 14 1.10 4.51 -8.87
N GLU A 15 0.19 3.54 -8.79
CA GLU A 15 -1.15 3.59 -9.36
C GLU A 15 -2.10 2.50 -8.82
N ARG A 16 -1.83 1.84 -7.69
CA ARG A 16 -2.65 0.67 -7.29
C ARG A 16 -3.07 0.68 -5.84
N PHE A 17 -4.31 1.12 -5.66
CA PHE A 17 -5.26 0.68 -4.64
C PHE A 17 -4.88 -0.67 -4.02
N LEU A 18 -4.37 -0.64 -2.80
CA LEU A 18 -4.11 -1.83 -2.03
C LEU A 18 -5.40 -2.16 -1.26
N CYS A 19 -6.08 -3.23 -1.66
CA CYS A 19 -7.23 -3.73 -0.93
C CYS A 19 -6.80 -4.21 0.46
N GLN A 20 -7.33 -3.58 1.49
CA GLN A 20 -7.06 -3.91 2.88
C GLN A 20 -8.25 -4.64 3.53
N PRO A 21 -7.99 -5.53 4.51
CA PRO A 21 -9.05 -6.15 5.28
C PRO A 21 -9.95 -5.13 5.97
N VAL A 22 -11.26 -5.39 5.99
CA VAL A 22 -12.24 -4.54 6.70
C VAL A 22 -11.97 -4.53 8.21
N LYS A 23 -11.60 -5.68 8.77
CA LYS A 23 -11.32 -5.82 10.21
C LYS A 23 -10.05 -5.06 10.59
N SER A 24 -10.20 -4.11 11.52
CA SER A 24 -9.15 -3.16 11.90
C SER A 24 -7.87 -3.81 12.44
N VAL A 25 -7.97 -4.91 13.21
CA VAL A 25 -6.79 -5.60 13.78
C VAL A 25 -5.93 -6.22 12.68
N VAL A 26 -6.57 -7.01 11.80
CA VAL A 26 -5.91 -7.69 10.67
C VAL A 26 -5.32 -6.66 9.70
N ARG A 27 -6.05 -5.56 9.48
CA ARG A 27 -5.56 -4.42 8.68
C ARG A 27 -4.29 -3.82 9.28
N ARG A 28 -4.28 -3.49 10.58
CA ARG A 28 -3.09 -2.92 11.24
C ARG A 28 -1.88 -3.85 11.13
N ALA A 29 -2.06 -5.15 11.33
CA ALA A 29 -0.98 -6.13 11.17
C ALA A 29 -0.44 -6.15 9.73
N LYS A 30 -1.33 -6.16 8.73
CA LYS A 30 -0.96 -6.12 7.31
C LYS A 30 -0.23 -4.82 6.92
N LEU A 31 -0.71 -3.66 7.37
CA LEU A 31 -0.05 -2.38 7.12
C LEU A 31 1.35 -2.32 7.78
N SER A 32 1.48 -2.84 9.01
CA SER A 32 2.78 -2.94 9.67
C SER A 32 3.76 -3.83 8.90
N LEU A 33 3.30 -4.96 8.37
CA LEU A 33 4.10 -5.83 7.51
C LEU A 33 4.56 -5.10 6.23
N TYR A 34 3.66 -4.36 5.59
CA TYR A 34 3.98 -3.63 4.37
C TYR A 34 4.96 -2.49 4.61
N ASN A 35 4.85 -1.79 5.75
CA ASN A 35 5.84 -0.80 6.15
C ASN A 35 7.23 -1.44 6.33
N LYS A 36 7.32 -2.61 6.98
CA LYS A 36 8.59 -3.34 7.13
C LYS A 36 9.19 -3.76 5.80
N VAL A 37 8.37 -4.21 4.85
CA VAL A 37 8.81 -4.55 3.49
C VAL A 37 9.34 -3.31 2.78
N ALA A 38 8.65 -2.17 2.87
CA ALA A 38 9.10 -0.91 2.28
C ALA A 38 10.45 -0.45 2.87
N GLU A 39 10.58 -0.49 4.20
CA GLU A 39 11.82 -0.17 4.91
C GLU A 39 12.97 -1.09 4.49
N SER A 40 12.72 -2.39 4.33
CA SER A 40 13.73 -3.36 3.89
C SER A 40 14.24 -3.12 2.45
N LEU A 41 13.42 -2.48 1.61
CA LEU A 41 13.78 -2.06 0.26
C LEU A 41 14.39 -0.65 0.23
N GLY A 42 14.54 -0.01 1.39
CA GLY A 42 15.12 1.33 1.56
C GLY A 42 14.13 2.49 1.38
N HIS A 43 12.84 2.21 1.20
CA HIS A 43 11.81 3.24 1.03
C HIS A 43 11.29 3.76 2.37
N VAL A 44 10.97 5.06 2.41
CA VAL A 44 10.29 5.68 3.54
C VAL A 44 8.81 5.82 3.21
N VAL A 45 7.94 5.21 4.02
CA VAL A 45 6.48 5.36 3.92
C VAL A 45 6.07 6.68 4.56
N LEU A 46 5.53 7.60 3.76
CA LEU A 46 5.01 8.89 4.21
C LEU A 46 3.61 8.75 4.84
N GLY A 47 2.81 7.80 4.35
CA GLY A 47 1.49 7.54 4.89
C GLY A 47 0.62 6.68 4.00
N TRP A 48 -0.53 6.30 4.55
CA TRP A 48 -1.59 5.56 3.89
C TRP A 48 -2.80 6.48 3.75
N HIS A 49 -3.32 6.63 2.54
CA HIS A 49 -4.42 7.53 2.25
C HIS A 49 -5.63 6.76 1.73
N PRO A 50 -6.82 6.90 2.35
CA PRO A 50 -8.02 6.27 1.83
C PRO A 50 -8.39 6.89 0.50
N VAL A 51 -8.91 6.05 -0.38
CA VAL A 51 -9.32 6.46 -1.70
C VAL A 51 -10.77 6.89 -1.63
N PRO A 52 -11.11 8.10 -2.11
CA PRO A 52 -12.51 8.47 -2.27
C PRO A 52 -13.16 7.53 -3.27
N THR A 53 -14.04 6.65 -2.79
CA THR A 53 -14.80 5.73 -3.62
C THR A 53 -16.28 6.09 -3.50
N ASP A 54 -16.96 6.17 -4.65
CA ASP A 54 -18.42 6.23 -4.70
C ASP A 54 -18.96 4.83 -4.98
N ASN A 55 -19.68 4.27 -4.02
CA ASN A 55 -20.17 2.88 -4.05
C ASN A 55 -21.69 2.80 -4.18
N SER A 56 -22.36 3.89 -4.57
CA SER A 56 -23.82 3.91 -4.72
C SER A 56 -24.36 2.85 -5.67
N ASP A 57 -23.54 2.44 -6.64
CA ASP A 57 -23.91 1.51 -7.70
C ASP A 57 -23.63 0.03 -7.34
N LEU A 58 -23.08 -0.23 -6.15
CA LEU A 58 -22.80 -1.59 -5.68
C LEU A 58 -24.02 -2.23 -5.02
N GLY A 59 -24.26 -3.51 -5.31
CA GLY A 59 -25.27 -4.30 -4.59
C GLY A 59 -24.85 -4.61 -3.15
N GLU A 60 -25.83 -4.93 -2.28
CA GLU A 60 -25.60 -5.18 -0.84
C GLU A 60 -24.50 -6.21 -0.57
N SER A 61 -24.48 -7.34 -1.30
CA SER A 61 -23.44 -8.37 -1.11
C SER A 61 -22.03 -7.89 -1.46
N ALA A 62 -21.90 -6.91 -2.37
CA ALA A 62 -20.60 -6.30 -2.69
C ALA A 62 -20.17 -5.31 -1.60
N LEU A 63 -21.11 -4.53 -1.06
CA LEU A 63 -20.86 -3.60 0.05
C LEU A 63 -20.42 -4.35 1.33
N GLU A 64 -21.05 -5.50 1.63
CA GLU A 64 -20.70 -6.32 2.80
C GLU A 64 -19.27 -6.88 2.76
N THR A 65 -18.74 -7.09 1.56
CA THR A 65 -17.42 -7.68 1.33
C THR A 65 -16.40 -6.66 0.83
N GLU A 66 -16.77 -5.39 0.77
CA GLU A 66 -15.94 -4.34 0.23
C GLU A 66 -14.66 -4.17 1.08
N PRO A 67 -13.47 -4.31 0.49
CA PRO A 67 -12.23 -4.04 1.20
C PRO A 67 -12.03 -2.54 1.41
N VAL A 68 -11.26 -2.16 2.43
CA VAL A 68 -10.82 -0.78 2.58
C VAL A 68 -9.76 -0.49 1.51
N ILE A 69 -10.01 0.48 0.64
CA ILE A 69 -9.09 0.84 -0.44
C ILE A 69 -8.20 2.00 0.01
N GLU A 70 -6.89 1.75 0.10
CA GLU A 70 -5.88 2.74 0.50
C GLU A 70 -4.74 2.81 -0.53
N GLN A 71 -4.18 4.01 -0.71
CA GLN A 71 -2.93 4.28 -1.43
C GLN A 71 -1.79 4.47 -0.44
N VAL A 72 -0.60 4.00 -0.81
CA VAL A 72 0.63 4.22 -0.03
C VAL A 72 1.48 5.29 -0.70
N LEU A 73 1.94 6.26 0.07
CA LEU A 73 2.89 7.28 -0.38
C LEU A 73 4.27 6.92 0.14
N VAL A 74 5.26 6.88 -0.74
CA VAL A 74 6.67 6.69 -0.37
C VAL A 74 7.55 7.73 -1.04
N THR A 75 8.74 7.94 -0.47
CA THR A 75 9.76 8.80 -1.08
C THR A 75 10.39 8.14 -2.30
N LYS A 76 10.60 8.91 -3.39
CA LYS A 76 11.42 8.46 -4.52
C LYS A 76 12.87 8.33 -4.06
N ILE A 77 13.54 7.24 -4.44
CA ILE A 77 14.98 7.05 -4.18
C ILE A 77 15.78 7.17 -5.49
N SER A 78 15.25 6.64 -6.60
CA SER A 78 15.91 6.68 -7.90
C SER A 78 15.67 8.01 -8.63
N ARG A 79 16.59 8.41 -9.51
CA ARG A 79 16.33 9.51 -10.46
C ARG A 79 15.65 9.01 -11.73
N SER A 80 15.88 7.76 -12.12
CA SER A 80 15.25 7.12 -13.27
C SER A 80 13.83 6.63 -12.95
N GLU A 81 12.90 6.89 -13.86
CA GLU A 81 11.52 6.39 -13.80
C GLU A 81 11.45 4.87 -13.98
N VAL A 82 12.26 4.31 -14.88
CA VAL A 82 12.29 2.86 -15.13
C VAL A 82 12.76 2.07 -13.91
N GLU A 83 13.78 2.58 -13.21
CA GLU A 83 14.27 1.96 -11.97
C GLU A 83 13.21 2.06 -10.87
N PHE A 84 12.46 3.16 -10.82
CA PHE A 84 11.39 3.34 -9.85
C PHE A 84 10.27 2.31 -10.11
N GLU A 85 9.81 2.16 -11.33
CA GLU A 85 8.79 1.15 -11.72
C GLU A 85 9.22 -0.28 -11.34
N GLN A 86 10.49 -0.62 -11.54
CA GLN A 86 11.03 -1.92 -11.12
C GLN A 86 11.01 -2.10 -9.59
N GLN A 87 11.30 -1.05 -8.82
CA GLN A 87 11.19 -1.05 -7.37
C GLN A 87 9.74 -1.25 -6.92
N VAL A 88 8.77 -0.60 -7.58
CA VAL A 88 7.33 -0.78 -7.31
C VAL A 88 6.90 -2.23 -7.52
N ILE A 89 7.32 -2.82 -8.64
CA ILE A 89 7.03 -4.21 -8.96
C ILE A 89 7.62 -5.15 -7.89
N THR A 90 8.88 -4.92 -7.49
CA THR A 90 9.56 -5.69 -6.43
C THR A 90 8.83 -5.58 -5.09
N PHE A 91 8.43 -4.37 -4.70
CA PHE A 91 7.65 -4.13 -3.48
C PHE A 91 6.33 -4.92 -3.51
N ARG A 92 5.60 -4.89 -4.63
CA ARG A 92 4.33 -5.61 -4.78
C ARG A 92 4.50 -7.12 -4.61
N TYR A 93 5.51 -7.70 -5.25
CA TYR A 93 5.78 -9.13 -5.10
C TYR A 93 6.18 -9.48 -3.68
N SER A 94 7.01 -8.68 -3.04
CA SER A 94 7.46 -8.89 -1.65
C SER A 94 6.29 -8.82 -0.68
N CYS A 95 5.41 -7.83 -0.81
CA CYS A 95 4.19 -7.71 -0.01
C CYS A 95 3.23 -8.88 -0.21
N LYS A 96 3.07 -9.37 -1.46
CA LYS A 96 2.25 -10.55 -1.76
C LYS A 96 2.83 -11.81 -1.09
N SER A 97 4.13 -12.05 -1.25
CA SER A 97 4.81 -13.20 -0.65
C SER A 97 4.79 -13.16 0.87
N ALA A 98 5.07 -11.99 1.47
CA ALA A 98 5.05 -11.80 2.92
C ALA A 98 3.65 -12.05 3.50
N HIS A 99 2.60 -11.62 2.80
CA HIS A 99 1.23 -11.90 3.21
C HIS A 99 0.92 -13.41 3.21
N VAL A 100 1.27 -14.13 2.14
CA VAL A 100 1.07 -15.59 2.08
C VAL A 100 1.80 -16.31 3.20
N ILE A 101 3.05 -15.92 3.48
CA ILE A 101 3.84 -16.51 4.55
C ILE A 101 3.22 -16.21 5.92
N ALA A 102 2.90 -14.95 6.20
CA ALA A 102 2.36 -14.53 7.50
C ALA A 102 1.00 -15.18 7.81
N PHE A 103 0.13 -15.32 6.81
CA PHE A 103 -1.20 -15.89 7.01
C PHE A 103 -1.23 -17.43 6.98
N ASN A 104 -0.28 -18.10 6.32
CA ASN A 104 -0.17 -19.56 6.39
C ASN A 104 0.35 -20.05 7.75
N PHE A 105 1.11 -19.23 8.49
CA PHE A 105 1.64 -19.61 9.81
C PHE A 105 0.65 -19.46 10.96
N GLU A 106 -0.44 -18.69 10.82
CA GLU A 106 -1.51 -18.62 11.83
C GLU A 106 -2.52 -19.79 11.74
N SER A 107 -2.33 -20.73 10.80
CA SER A 107 -3.22 -21.87 10.57
C SER A 107 -2.62 -23.25 10.91
N ILE A 108 -1.51 -23.29 11.67
CA ILE A 108 -0.89 -24.52 12.19
C ILE A 108 -0.82 -24.45 13.72
#